data_AF-A0A3B8MSY7-F1
#
_entry.id   AF-A0A3B8MSY7-F1
#
_cell.length_a   1.000
_cell.length_b   1.000
_cell.length_c   1.000
_cell.angle_alpha   90.00
_cell.angle_beta   90.00
_cell.angle_gamma   90.00
#
_symmetry.space_group_name_H-M   'P 1'
#
loop_
_entity.id
_entity.type
_entity.pdbx_description
1 polymer ?
#
loop_
_entity_poly.entity_id
_entity_poly.type
_entity_poly.pdbx_seq_one_letter_code
_entity_poly.pdbx_strand_id
1 'polypeptide(L)' 'MPFGAYAYAVCPARHDISLYDAGYMALAQKTRFPLITLDRKLAAIARRHCEVVTPDV' A
#
# COMPACT_ATOMS: atom_id res chain seq x y z
N MET A 1 -12.23 3.47 -10.87
CA MET A 1 -10.80 3.80 -10.69
C MET A 1 -10.07 3.46 -11.98
N PRO A 2 -9.48 4.41 -12.73
CA PRO A 2 -8.62 4.02 -13.85
C PRO A 2 -7.37 3.37 -13.28
N PHE A 3 -7.27 2.03 -13.35
CA PHE A 3 -6.15 1.24 -12.82
C PHE A 3 -4.79 1.74 -13.32
N GLY A 4 -4.73 2.32 -14.52
CA GLY A 4 -3.51 2.93 -15.07
C GLY A 4 -2.90 4.01 -14.17
N ALA A 5 -3.73 4.75 -13.41
CA ALA A 5 -3.27 5.83 -12.55
C ALA A 5 -2.53 5.35 -11.27
N TYR A 6 -2.56 4.03 -11.01
CA TYR A 6 -1.90 3.35 -9.89
C TYR A 6 -0.87 2.31 -10.36
N ALA A 7 -0.84 1.98 -11.65
CA ALA A 7 -0.02 0.90 -12.21
C ALA A 7 1.47 1.08 -11.87
N TYR A 8 1.97 2.32 -11.84
CA TYR A 8 3.37 2.60 -11.48
C TYR A 8 3.74 2.18 -10.04
N ALA A 9 2.81 2.31 -9.09
CA ALA A 9 3.03 1.90 -7.71
C ALA A 9 2.70 0.41 -7.49
N VAL A 10 1.61 -0.06 -8.10
CA VAL A 10 1.10 -1.44 -7.93
C VAL A 10 2.01 -2.47 -8.59
N CYS A 11 2.46 -2.20 -9.82
CA CYS A 11 3.18 -3.18 -10.63
C CYS A 11 4.48 -3.60 -9.93
N PRO A 12 5.36 -2.71 -9.46
CA PRO A 12 6.57 -3.12 -8.73
C PRO A 12 6.25 -3.85 -7.42
N ALA A 13 5.30 -3.36 -6.63
CA ALA A 13 4.97 -3.93 -5.31
C ALA A 13 4.38 -5.34 -5.35
N ARG A 14 3.78 -5.76 -6.49
CA ARG A 14 3.19 -7.09 -6.65
C ARG A 14 4.18 -8.25 -6.49
N HIS A 15 5.48 -7.97 -6.55
CA HIS A 15 6.52 -8.97 -6.32
C HIS A 15 6.73 -9.26 -4.83
N ASP A 16 6.34 -8.32 -3.95
CA ASP A 16 6.53 -8.44 -2.51
C ASP A 16 5.21 -8.71 -1.77
N ILE A 17 4.09 -8.13 -2.22
CA ILE A 17 2.74 -8.24 -1.63
C ILE A 17 1.68 -8.62 -2.66
N SER A 18 0.48 -8.99 -2.20
CA SER A 18 -0.63 -9.29 -3.10
C SER A 18 -1.01 -8.08 -3.96
N LEU A 19 -1.61 -8.34 -5.12
CA LEU A 19 -2.11 -7.27 -5.99
C LEU A 19 -3.12 -6.36 -5.26
N TYR A 20 -3.89 -6.93 -4.34
CA TYR A 20 -4.90 -6.22 -3.57
C TYR A 20 -4.25 -5.26 -2.55
N ASP A 21 -3.27 -5.75 -1.80
CA ASP A 21 -2.49 -4.93 -0.85
C ASP A 21 -1.69 -3.84 -1.56
N ALA A 22 -1.11 -4.16 -2.72
CA ALA A 22 -0.43 -3.18 -3.56
C ALA A 22 -1.41 -2.08 -4.03
N GLY A 23 -2.67 -2.45 -4.29
CA GLY A 23 -3.75 -1.50 -4.57
C GLY A 23 -4.03 -0.54 -3.43
N TYR A 24 -4.16 -1.04 -2.19
CA TYR A 24 -4.36 -0.18 -1.01
C TYR A 24 -3.16 0.70 -0.71
N MET A 25 -1.94 0.17 -0.83
CA MET A 25 -0.71 0.95 -0.70
C MET A 25 -0.67 2.09 -1.73
N ALA A 26 -0.96 1.80 -3.00
CA ALA A 26 -0.98 2.80 -4.07
C ALA A 26 -2.09 3.84 -3.88
N LEU A 27 -3.24 3.43 -3.33
CA LEU A 27 -4.32 4.34 -2.96
C LEU A 27 -3.86 5.30 -1.86
N ALA A 28 -3.31 4.79 -0.77
CA ALA A 28 -2.77 5.58 0.35
C ALA A 28 -1.68 6.56 -0.11
N GLN A 29 -0.74 6.08 -0.94
CA GLN A 29 0.31 6.92 -1.54
C GLN A 29 -0.27 8.09 -2.35
N LYS A 30 -1.33 7.84 -3.13
CA LYS A 30 -1.92 8.85 -4.02
C LYS A 30 -2.79 9.86 -3.29
N THR A 31 -3.53 9.42 -2.29
CA THR A 31 -4.45 10.27 -1.51
C THR A 31 -3.75 10.96 -0.35
N ARG A 32 -2.53 10.56 0.00
CA ARG A 32 -1.79 10.99 1.20
C ARG A 32 -2.50 10.67 2.51
N PHE A 33 -3.45 9.74 2.48
CA PHE A 33 -4.02 9.18 3.70
C PHE A 33 -3.13 8.04 4.21
N PRO A 34 -3.03 7.85 5.53
CA PRO A 34 -2.29 6.74 6.09
C PRO A 34 -2.93 5.39 5.71
N LEU A 35 -2.09 4.39 5.46
CA LEU A 35 -2.52 3.00 5.34
C LEU A 35 -2.63 2.40 6.74
N ILE A 36 -3.85 2.10 7.17
CA ILE A 36 -4.09 1.41 8.44
C ILE A 36 -4.13 -0.10 8.17
N THR A 37 -3.27 -0.87 8.82
CA THR A 37 -3.27 -2.33 8.67
C THR A 37 -2.65 -3.04 9.88
N LEU A 38 -3.13 -4.24 10.18
CA LEU A 38 -2.51 -5.18 11.13
C LEU A 38 -1.59 -6.19 10.43
N ASP A 39 -1.60 -6.23 9.09
CA ASP A 39 -0.71 -7.08 8.32
C ASP A 39 0.73 -6.54 8.40
N ARG A 40 1.58 -7.27 9.11
CA ARG A 40 2.98 -6.90 9.34
C ARG A 40 3.80 -6.84 8.06
N LYS A 41 3.51 -7.71 7.08
CA LYS A 41 4.23 -7.77 5.81
C LYS A 41 3.85 -6.57 4.95
N LEU A 42 2.57 -6.28 4.82
CA LEU A 42 2.08 -5.08 4.14
C LEU A 42 2.63 -3.82 4.82
N ALA A 43 2.55 -3.72 6.16
CA ALA A 43 3.05 -2.58 6.89
C ALA A 43 4.55 -2.33 6.64
N ALA A 44 5.38 -3.38 6.68
CA ALA A 44 6.82 -3.28 6.43
C ALA A 44 7.13 -2.76 5.01
N ILE A 45 6.41 -3.26 4.01
CA ILE A 45 6.62 -2.87 2.61
C ILE A 45 6.09 -1.46 2.34
N ALA A 46 4.87 -1.16 2.82
CA ALA A 46 4.18 0.11 2.59
C ALA A 46 4.84 1.31 3.29
N ARG A 47 5.54 1.11 4.41
CA ARG A 47 6.30 2.18 5.11
C ARG A 47 7.35 2.88 4.24
N ARG A 48 7.77 2.25 3.13
CA ARG A 48 8.69 2.84 2.15
C ARG A 48 8.00 3.79 1.16
N HIS A 49 6.65 3.79 1.13
CA HIS A 49 5.85 4.44 0.08
C HIS A 49 4.77 5.38 0.63
N CYS A 50 4.24 5.13 1.83
CA CYS A 50 3.25 5.96 2.49
C CYS A 50 3.36 5.88 4.01
N GLU A 51 2.65 6.77 4.70
CA GLU A 51 2.44 6.65 6.14
C GLU A 51 1.64 5.38 6.46
N VAL A 52 2.08 4.64 7.46
CA VAL A 52 1.43 3.39 7.90
C VAL A 52 1.12 3.49 9.38
N VAL A 53 -0.13 3.22 9.73
CA VAL A 53 -0.60 3.09 11.11
C VAL A 53 -0.86 1.62 11.39
N THR A 54 -0.14 1.09 12.35
CA THR A 54 -0.39 -0.24 12.94
C THR A 54 -1.06 -0.03 14.29
N PRO A 55 -2.38 -0.27 14.44
CA PRO A 55 -3.05 -0.12 15.72
C PRO A 55 -2.43 -1.04 16.77
N ASP A 56 -2.26 -0.55 17.99
CA ASP A 56 -1.94 -1.38 19.14
C ASP A 56 -3.20 -2.20 19.48
N VAL A 57 -3.15 -3.51 19.20
CA VAL A 57 -4.17 -4.50 19.58
C VAL A 57 -3.78 -5.22 20.85
#